data_AF-A0A529XE45-F1
#
_entry.id   AF-A0A529XE45-F1
#
_cell.length_a   1.000
_cell.length_b   1.000
_cell.length_c   1.000
_cell.angle_alpha   90.00
_cell.angle_beta   90.00
_cell.angle_gamma   90.00
#
_symmetry.space_group_name_H-M   'P 1'
#
loop_
_entity.id
_entity.type
_entity.pdbx_description
1 polymer ?
#
loop_
_entity_poly.entity_id
_entity_poly.type
_entity_poly.pdbx_seq_one_letter_code
_entity_poly.pdbx_strand_id
1 'polypeptide(L)'
;MRILVINPNTTQSMTAKIGEAAASVASDATEIVAVNPADGPPSIEGYFDEVFAIPGIIAEMAKAPADAYVIACFDDTGLDAARCATEAPV
;
A
#
# COMPACT_ATOMS: atom_id res chain seq x y z
N MET A 1 -10.48 6.16 -12.51
CA MET A 1 -9.94 4.93 -11.89
C MET A 1 -9.23 5.34 -10.62
N ARG A 2 -9.46 4.64 -9.52
CA ARG A 2 -8.83 4.89 -8.22
C ARG A 2 -7.79 3.81 -7.96
N ILE A 3 -6.55 4.22 -7.71
CA ILE A 3 -5.46 3.33 -7.32
C ILE A 3 -5.11 3.60 -5.86
N LEU A 4 -5.20 2.57 -5.02
CA LEU A 4 -4.74 2.64 -3.64
C LEU A 4 -3.27 2.24 -3.58
N VAL A 5 -2.39 3.20 -3.28
CA VAL A 5 -0.95 2.98 -3.13
C VAL A 5 -0.63 2.84 -1.65
N ILE A 6 -0.29 1.63 -1.22
CA ILE A 6 -0.16 1.28 0.19
C ILE A 6 1.31 1.25 0.54
N ASN A 7 1.76 2.17 1.38
CA ASN A 7 3.01 2.02 2.12
C ASN A 7 2.76 1.02 3.27
N PRO A 8 3.40 -0.15 3.28
CA PRO A 8 3.12 -1.18 4.28
C PRO A 8 3.68 -0.86 5.68
N ASN A 9 4.62 0.08 5.80
CA ASN A 9 5.13 0.55 7.10
C ASN A 9 4.32 1.75 7.63
N THR A 10 4.49 2.11 8.90
CA THR A 10 3.69 3.16 9.57
C THR A 10 4.22 4.59 9.38
N THR A 11 5.26 4.80 8.57
CA THR A 11 5.92 6.11 8.44
C THR A 11 5.15 7.04 7.48
N GLN A 12 4.35 7.95 8.03
CA GLN A 12 3.54 8.91 7.27
C GLN A 12 4.33 9.76 6.26
N SER A 13 5.54 10.19 6.63
CA SER A 13 6.38 11.01 5.73
C SER A 13 6.87 10.23 4.51
N MET A 14 6.99 8.90 4.62
CA MET A 14 7.30 8.03 3.50
C MET A 14 6.06 7.88 2.60
N THR A 15 4.88 7.68 3.19
CA THR A 15 3.59 7.63 2.46
C THR A 15 3.35 8.91 1.65
N ALA A 16 3.65 10.08 2.22
CA ALA A 16 3.54 11.35 1.50
C ALA A 16 4.43 11.38 0.25
N LYS A 17 5.70 10.98 0.37
CA LYS A 17 6.64 10.92 -0.77
C LYS A 17 6.21 9.90 -1.83
N ILE A 18 5.72 8.73 -1.40
CA ILE A 18 5.17 7.71 -2.30
C ILE A 18 3.97 8.28 -3.08
N GLY A 19 3.06 8.97 -2.39
CA GLY A 19 1.90 9.61 -3.01
C GLY A 19 2.28 10.68 -4.02
N GLU A 20 3.22 11.56 -3.69
CA GLU A 20 3.74 12.58 -4.61
C GLU A 20 4.36 11.94 -5.86
N ALA A 21 5.18 10.90 -5.68
CA ALA A 21 5.81 10.19 -6.79
C ALA A 21 4.76 9.52 -7.70
N ALA A 22 3.81 8.78 -7.14
CA ALA A 22 2.75 8.12 -7.89
C ALA A 22 1.84 9.13 -8.62
N ALA A 23 1.46 10.23 -7.96
CA ALA A 23 0.63 11.27 -8.55
C ALA A 23 1.34 12.01 -9.70
N SER A 24 2.67 12.20 -9.62
CA SER A 24 3.42 12.93 -10.66
C SER A 24 3.42 12.28 -12.04
N VAL A 25 3.09 10.99 -12.11
CA VAL A 25 3.05 10.19 -13.34
C VAL A 25 1.66 9.61 -13.65
N ALA A 26 0.68 9.87 -12.78
CA ALA A 26 -0.68 9.41 -12.98
C ALA A 26 -1.33 10.12 -14.18
N SER A 27 -2.20 9.42 -14.90
CA SER A 27 -3.03 10.06 -15.92
C SER A 27 -4.10 10.93 -15.28
N ASP A 28 -4.59 11.95 -16.01
CA ASP A 28 -5.61 12.90 -15.50
C ASP A 28 -6.91 12.24 -15.01
N ALA A 29 -7.23 11.03 -15.51
CA ALA A 29 -8.41 10.26 -15.12
C ALA A 29 -8.16 9.28 -13.96
N THR A 30 -6.96 9.30 -13.37
CA THR A 30 -6.54 8.40 -12.28
C THR A 30 -6.42 9.17 -10.97
N GLU A 31 -7.19 8.76 -9.96
CA GLU A 31 -7.04 9.20 -8.58
C GLU A 31 -6.01 8.31 -7.89
N ILE A 32 -4.93 8.92 -7.38
CA ILE A 32 -3.96 8.24 -6.51
C ILE A 32 -4.35 8.51 -5.05
N VAL A 33 -4.49 7.44 -4.28
CA VAL A 33 -4.71 7.51 -2.84
C VAL A 33 -3.59 6.78 -2.13
N ALA A 34 -2.68 7.53 -1.52
CA ALA A 34 -1.57 6.97 -0.76
C ALA A 34 -1.95 6.81 0.72
N VAL A 35 -1.78 5.60 1.26
CA VAL A 35 -2.15 5.26 2.64
C VAL A 35 -1.04 4.45 3.32
N ASN A 36 -1.04 4.44 4.65
CA ASN A 36 -0.31 3.48 5.44
C ASN A 36 -1.14 3.04 6.66
N PRO A 37 -0.85 1.85 7.21
CA PRO A 37 -1.45 1.40 8.45
C PRO A 37 -1.11 2.32 9.64
N ALA A 38 -1.98 2.33 10.64
CA ALA A 38 -1.76 3.06 11.90
C ALA A 38 -0.88 2.28 12.91
N ASP A 39 -0.73 0.98 12.72
CA ASP A 39 0.05 0.08 13.57
C ASP A 39 0.88 -0.87 12.69
N GLY A 40 1.99 -1.39 13.22
CA GLY A 40 2.99 -2.14 12.48
C GLY A 40 4.38 -1.50 12.52
N PRO A 41 5.36 -2.08 11.81
CA PRO A 41 6.73 -1.62 11.88
C PRO A 41 6.90 -0.25 11.17
N PRO A 42 7.79 0.65 11.67
CA PRO A 42 8.06 1.94 11.04
C PRO A 42 8.88 1.83 9.75
N SER A 43 9.63 0.74 9.59
CA SER A 43 10.38 0.34 8.39
C SER A 43 10.31 -1.18 8.25
N ILE A 44 10.47 -1.69 7.03
CA ILE A 44 10.53 -3.15 6.79
C ILE A 44 11.98 -3.49 6.50
N GLU A 45 12.62 -4.20 7.42
CA GLU A 45 14.07 -4.49 7.40
C GLU A 45 14.34 -6.01 7.46
N GLY A 46 13.31 -6.82 7.21
CA GLY A 46 13.41 -8.25 6.99
C GLY A 46 12.09 -8.98 7.29
N TYR A 47 12.15 -10.32 7.23
CA TYR A 47 10.98 -11.19 7.35
C TYR A 47 10.14 -10.98 8.62
N PHE A 48 10.76 -10.56 9.72
CA PHE A 48 10.02 -10.26 10.95
C PHE A 48 9.05 -9.11 10.73
N ASP A 49 9.54 -7.98 10.20
CA ASP A 49 8.74 -6.79 9.95
C ASP A 49 7.66 -7.06 8.90
N GLU A 50 7.99 -7.81 7.85
CA GLU A 50 7.05 -8.20 6.81
C GLU A 50 5.79 -8.86 7.39
N VAL A 51 5.97 -9.85 8.27
CA VAL A 51 4.85 -10.59 8.88
C VAL A 51 3.91 -9.65 9.65
N PHE A 52 4.45 -8.64 10.34
CA PHE A 52 3.64 -7.68 11.10
C PHE A 52 3.03 -6.56 10.24
N ALA A 53 3.57 -6.31 9.04
CA ALA A 53 3.00 -5.34 8.10
C ALA A 53 1.74 -5.86 7.39
N ILE A 54 1.68 -7.16 7.09
CA ILE A 54 0.61 -7.77 6.27
C ILE A 54 -0.81 -7.46 6.79
N PRO A 55 -1.15 -7.64 8.09
CA PRO A 55 -2.50 -7.34 8.57
C PRO A 55 -2.90 -5.88 8.36
N GLY A 56 -1.94 -4.95 8.48
CA GLY A 56 -2.14 -3.53 8.25
C GLY A 56 -2.51 -3.24 6.78
N ILE A 57 -1.76 -3.84 5.84
CA ILE A 57 -2.04 -3.71 4.39
C ILE A 57 -3.48 -4.13 4.08
N ILE A 58 -3.87 -5.32 4.53
CA ILE A 58 -5.22 -5.86 4.26
C ILE A 58 -6.30 -4.99 4.91
N ALA A 59 -6.05 -4.44 6.11
CA ALA A 59 -6.96 -3.52 6.76
C ALA A 59 -7.15 -2.22 5.97
N GLU A 60 -6.07 -1.64 5.42
CA GLU A 60 -6.17 -0.45 4.57
C GLU A 60 -6.93 -0.73 3.27
N MET A 61 -6.70 -1.88 2.63
CA MET A 61 -7.47 -2.32 1.46
C MET A 61 -8.98 -2.42 1.75
N ALA A 62 -9.34 -2.96 2.93
CA ALA A 62 -10.73 -3.11 3.35
C ALA A 62 -11.41 -1.78 3.68
N LYS A 63 -10.67 -0.81 4.23
CA LYS A 63 -11.19 0.54 4.54
C LYS A 63 -11.47 1.36 3.29
N ALA A 64 -10.65 1.19 2.25
CA ALA A 64 -10.74 1.96 1.02
C ALA A 64 -10.65 1.07 -0.23
N PRO A 65 -11.73 0.33 -0.56
CA PRO A 65 -11.78 -0.41 -1.82
C PRO A 65 -11.45 0.47 -3.03
N ALA A 66 -10.70 -0.09 -3.99
CA ALA A 66 -10.17 0.63 -5.14
C ALA A 66 -10.21 -0.24 -6.40
N ASP A 67 -10.03 0.38 -7.58
CA ASP A 67 -10.03 -0.31 -8.87
C ASP A 67 -8.73 -1.09 -9.09
N ALA A 68 -7.64 -0.68 -8.44
CA ALA A 68 -6.36 -1.37 -8.39
C ALA A 68 -5.59 -0.98 -7.12
N TYR A 69 -4.61 -1.79 -6.76
CA TYR A 69 -3.78 -1.62 -5.57
C TYR A 69 -2.30 -1.67 -5.96
N VAL A 70 -1.46 -0.97 -5.20
CA VAL A 70 0.00 -1.04 -5.32
C VAL A 70 0.59 -1.22 -3.93
N ILE A 71 1.42 -2.25 -3.76
CA ILE A 71 2.25 -2.40 -2.56
C ILE A 71 3.53 -1.58 -2.77
N ALA A 72 3.66 -0.45 -2.08
CA ALA A 72 4.78 0.46 -2.22
C ALA A 72 5.97 0.07 -1.33
N CYS A 73 6.46 -1.16 -1.51
CA CYS A 73 7.63 -1.69 -0.83
C CYS A 73 8.39 -2.60 -1.78
N PHE A 74 9.72 -2.50 -1.80
CA PHE A 74 10.56 -3.19 -2.78
C PHE A 74 10.51 -4.72 -2.67
N ASP A 75 10.20 -5.24 -1.49
CA ASP A 75 10.08 -6.68 -1.24
C ASP A 75 8.69 -7.24 -1.60
N ASP A 76 7.79 -6.40 -2.15
CA ASP A 76 6.40 -6.75 -2.44
C ASP A 76 5.68 -7.35 -1.22
N THR A 77 5.96 -6.81 -0.02
CA THR A 77 5.48 -7.35 1.25
C THR A 77 3.98 -7.60 1.23
N GLY A 78 3.58 -8.85 1.42
CA GLY A 78 2.17 -9.23 1.51
C GLY A 78 1.42 -9.29 0.19
N LEU A 79 2.09 -9.21 -0.97
CA LEU A 79 1.46 -9.23 -2.29
C LEU A 79 0.52 -10.42 -2.49
N ASP A 80 0.94 -11.64 -2.14
CA ASP A 80 0.11 -12.83 -2.30
C ASP A 80 -1.14 -12.78 -1.40
N ALA A 81 -1.01 -12.26 -0.18
CA ALA A 81 -2.14 -12.07 0.72
C ALA A 81 -3.12 -11.02 0.18
N ALA A 82 -2.60 -9.92 -0.36
CA ALA A 82 -3.40 -8.87 -1.00
C ALA A 82 -4.18 -9.42 -2.21
N ARG A 83 -3.53 -10.21 -3.07
CA ARG A 83 -4.20 -10.89 -4.20
C ARG A 83 -5.25 -11.90 -3.78
N CYS A 84 -5.11 -12.51 -2.62
CA CYS A 84 -6.19 -13.36 -2.07
C CYS A 84 -7.37 -12.53 -1.55
N ALA A 85 -7.16 -11.26 -1.20
CA ALA A 85 -8.16 -10.40 -0.57
C ALA A 85 -9.00 -9.58 -1.57
N THR A 86 -8.63 -9.55 -2.85
CA THR A 86 -9.34 -8.77 -3.88
C THR A 86 -9.29 -9.44 -5.25
N GLU A 87 -10.28 -9.16 -6.10
CA GLU A 87 -10.28 -9.54 -7.53
C GLU A 87 -9.61 -8.48 -8.41
N ALA A 88 -9.34 -7.29 -7.86
CA ALA A 88 -8.67 -6.21 -8.57
C ALA A 88 -7.16 -6.50 -8.75
N PRO A 89 -6.50 -5.86 -9.73
CA PRO A 89 -5.04 -5.94 -9.85
C PRO A 89 -4.34 -5.44 -8.59
N VAL A 90 -3.31 -6.19 -8.17
CA VAL A 90 -2.32 -5.82 -7.14
C VAL A 90 -0.92 -6.00 -7.72
#